data_AF-A0A7S0Q596-F1
#
_entry.id   AF-A0A7S0Q596-F1
#
_cell.length_a   1.000
_cell.length_b   1.000
_cell.length_c   1.000
_cell.angle_alpha   90.00
_cell.angle_beta   90.00
_cell.angle_gamma   90.00
#
_symmetry.space_group_name_H-M   'P 1'
#
loop_
_entity.id
_entity.type
_entity.pdbx_description
1 polymer ?
#
loop_
_entity_poly.entity_id
_entity_poly.type
_entity_poly.pdbx_seq_one_letter_code
_entity_poly.pdbx_strand_id
1 'polypeptide(L)'
;STLLQALQLGVFDKIPGDGRELVVTDPQALKIKAEDGRSVTRCDISPFIDHLPFGRRTHDFSTADASGSTSQAAAISEAIEAGATTLLLDEDTCATNFMIRDDRMQLLVSAEREPIRPFVSRVRPLWIEGGVSTIMVIGGAGDFFDVADAVILMNEYGASDATADAKAIAKKLPVALVTPPAAGVFGGLPHRCPGSSGLSAGLKVSVGRSSVRFGDLPELDLGAVEQLVEHSQTRAIAEALQR
;
A
#
# COMPACT_ATOMS: atom_id res chain seq x y z
N SER A 1 6.51 -4.46 -14.41
CA SER A 1 6.89 -4.90 -13.06
C SER A 1 8.40 -4.98 -12.77
N THR A 2 9.29 -5.40 -13.69
CA THR A 2 10.74 -5.58 -13.39
C THR A 2 11.45 -4.35 -12.81
N LEU A 3 11.21 -3.14 -13.35
CA LEU A 3 11.79 -1.91 -12.79
C LEU A 3 11.36 -1.69 -11.34
N LEU A 4 10.06 -1.83 -11.05
CA LEU A 4 9.55 -1.69 -9.69
C LEU A 4 10.10 -2.77 -8.74
N GLN A 5 10.30 -3.99 -9.22
CA GLN A 5 10.95 -5.06 -8.45
C GLN A 5 12.43 -4.77 -8.15
N ALA A 6 13.13 -4.02 -9.02
CA ALA A 6 14.47 -3.56 -8.71
C ALA A 6 14.42 -2.45 -7.63
N LEU A 7 13.49 -1.50 -7.74
CA LEU A 7 13.29 -0.43 -6.77
C LEU A 7 12.86 -0.95 -5.38
N GLN A 8 11.94 -1.91 -5.30
CA GLN A 8 11.50 -2.46 -4.00
C GLN A 8 12.64 -3.10 -3.21
N LEU A 9 13.62 -3.67 -3.90
CA LEU A 9 14.80 -4.26 -3.28
C LEU A 9 15.98 -3.27 -3.18
N GLY A 10 15.83 -2.05 -3.71
CA GLY A 10 16.83 -0.98 -3.62
C GLY A 10 17.02 -0.43 -2.21
N VAL A 11 16.23 -0.89 -1.24
CA VAL A 11 16.41 -0.65 0.20
C VAL A 11 17.56 -1.46 0.80
N PHE A 12 18.05 -2.49 0.09
CA PHE A 12 19.19 -3.29 0.51
C PHE A 12 20.36 -3.09 -0.45
N ASP A 13 21.58 -3.19 0.07
CA ASP A 13 22.76 -3.34 -0.77
C ASP A 13 22.69 -4.63 -1.59
N LYS A 14 23.45 -4.67 -2.70
CA LYS A 14 23.59 -5.86 -3.56
C LYS A 14 25.07 -6.20 -3.72
N ILE A 15 25.33 -7.48 -3.95
CA ILE A 15 26.68 -7.94 -4.25
C ILE A 15 27.15 -7.42 -5.61
N PRO A 16 28.45 -7.20 -5.82
CA PRO A 16 28.98 -6.82 -7.13
C PRO A 16 28.60 -7.84 -8.22
N GLY A 17 28.13 -7.35 -9.38
CA GLY A 17 27.73 -8.19 -10.51
C GLY A 17 26.28 -8.71 -10.46
N ASP A 18 25.48 -8.28 -9.49
CA ASP A 18 24.04 -8.58 -9.42
C ASP A 18 23.24 -7.90 -10.56
N GLY A 19 23.74 -6.78 -11.08
CA GLY A 19 23.08 -5.93 -12.08
C GLY A 19 22.20 -4.83 -11.49
N ARG A 20 21.93 -4.87 -10.18
CA ARG A 20 21.13 -3.87 -9.43
C ARG A 20 21.94 -3.15 -8.34
N GLU A 21 23.25 -3.31 -8.31
CA GLU A 21 24.14 -2.73 -7.28
C GLU A 21 24.12 -1.21 -7.19
N LEU A 22 23.66 -0.52 -8.23
CA LEU A 22 23.48 0.94 -8.24
C LEU A 22 22.01 1.36 -8.25
N VAL A 23 21.08 0.40 -8.12
CA VAL A 23 19.65 0.68 -7.98
C VAL A 23 19.35 0.83 -6.50
N VAL A 24 19.25 2.09 -6.07
CA VAL A 24 18.95 2.45 -4.69
C VAL A 24 17.54 3.03 -4.60
N THR A 25 16.91 2.90 -3.44
CA THR A 25 15.61 3.48 -3.13
C THR A 25 15.63 3.97 -1.68
N ASP A 26 14.71 4.87 -1.34
CA ASP A 26 14.48 5.33 0.02
C ASP A 26 14.46 4.14 1.01
N PRO A 27 15.29 4.13 2.08
CA PRO A 27 15.34 3.02 3.04
C PRO A 27 14.02 2.79 3.78
N GLN A 28 13.10 3.77 3.76
CA GLN A 28 11.76 3.67 4.33
C GLN A 28 10.70 3.38 3.24
N ALA A 29 11.10 2.92 2.06
CA ALA A 29 10.19 2.52 1.00
C ALA A 29 9.53 1.18 1.27
N LEU A 30 8.20 1.14 1.22
CA LEU A 30 7.42 -0.08 1.42
C LEU A 30 6.59 -0.43 0.17
N LYS A 31 6.68 -1.69 -0.24
CA LYS A 31 5.80 -2.27 -1.26
C LYS A 31 4.42 -2.54 -0.65
N ILE A 32 3.39 -2.00 -1.29
CA ILE A 32 1.99 -2.21 -0.93
C ILE A 32 1.31 -3.05 -2.00
N LYS A 33 0.43 -3.94 -1.56
CA LYS A 33 -0.48 -4.74 -2.38
C LYS A 33 -1.78 -5.04 -1.63
N ALA A 34 -2.78 -5.56 -2.33
CA ALA A 34 -3.95 -6.13 -1.69
C ALA A 34 -3.63 -7.50 -1.06
N GLU A 35 -4.22 -7.78 0.09
CA GLU A 35 -4.00 -9.00 0.87
C GLU A 35 -5.35 -9.51 1.40
N ASP A 36 -6.14 -10.06 0.47
CA ASP A 36 -7.48 -10.59 0.77
C ASP A 36 -7.40 -11.71 1.82
N GLY A 37 -8.24 -11.64 2.84
CA GLY A 37 -8.28 -12.60 3.94
C GLY A 37 -7.41 -12.26 5.14
N ARG A 38 -6.53 -11.25 5.09
CA ARG A 38 -5.70 -10.90 6.26
C ARG A 38 -6.54 -10.35 7.41
N SER A 39 -6.06 -10.54 8.63
CA SER A 39 -6.60 -9.83 9.79
C SER A 39 -6.11 -8.39 9.86
N VAL A 40 -6.96 -7.49 10.33
CA VAL A 40 -6.64 -6.09 10.65
C VAL A 40 -7.18 -5.81 12.06
N THR A 41 -6.39 -5.14 12.90
CA THR A 41 -6.78 -4.85 14.29
C THR A 41 -6.66 -3.35 14.58
N ARG A 42 -7.79 -2.72 14.90
CA ARG A 42 -7.90 -1.32 15.35
C ARG A 42 -7.23 -0.28 14.45
N CYS A 43 -7.21 -0.50 13.13
CA CYS A 43 -6.57 0.38 12.15
C CYS A 43 -7.52 1.50 11.71
N ASP A 44 -7.02 2.73 11.54
CA ASP A 44 -7.79 3.80 10.92
C ASP A 44 -7.66 3.72 9.40
N ILE A 45 -8.73 3.27 8.74
CA ILE A 45 -8.84 3.21 7.27
C ILE A 45 -9.79 4.29 6.73
N SER A 46 -10.26 5.21 7.59
CA SER A 46 -11.18 6.28 7.20
C SER A 46 -10.66 7.23 6.11
N PRO A 47 -9.33 7.41 5.89
CA PRO A 47 -8.85 8.16 4.73
C PRO A 47 -9.31 7.56 3.40
N PHE A 48 -9.48 6.24 3.35
CA PHE A 48 -9.78 5.49 2.13
C PHE A 48 -11.20 4.91 2.11
N ILE A 49 -11.78 4.61 3.27
CA ILE A 49 -13.10 3.96 3.38
C ILE A 49 -14.00 4.84 4.24
N ASP A 50 -15.06 5.39 3.65
CA ASP A 50 -15.95 6.33 4.31
C ASP A 50 -16.83 5.65 5.36
N HIS A 51 -17.61 4.66 4.93
CA HIS A 51 -18.50 3.88 5.79
C HIS A 51 -18.43 2.41 5.43
N LEU A 52 -18.83 1.54 6.35
CA LEU A 52 -18.88 0.10 6.12
C LEU A 52 -20.29 -0.44 6.38
N PRO A 53 -20.65 -1.57 5.74
CA PRO A 53 -21.89 -2.26 6.06
C PRO A 53 -22.04 -2.50 7.56
N PHE A 54 -23.29 -2.47 8.03
CA PHE A 54 -23.66 -2.73 9.43
C PHE A 54 -23.08 -1.73 10.46
N GLY A 55 -22.69 -0.53 10.02
CA GLY A 55 -22.22 0.53 10.91
C GLY A 55 -20.86 0.25 11.54
N ARG A 56 -20.04 -0.60 10.90
CA ARG A 56 -18.65 -0.83 11.33
C ARG A 56 -17.85 0.47 11.24
N ARG A 57 -17.00 0.69 12.24
CA ARG A 57 -16.17 1.90 12.36
C ARG A 57 -14.96 1.80 11.45
N THR A 58 -14.67 2.86 10.72
CA THR A 58 -13.51 2.98 9.83
C THR A 58 -12.29 3.59 10.53
N HIS A 59 -12.50 4.37 11.59
CA HIS A 59 -11.43 4.94 12.44
C HIS A 59 -10.85 3.98 13.49
N ASP A 60 -11.47 2.81 13.66
CA ASP A 60 -11.06 1.76 14.59
C ASP A 60 -11.38 0.38 13.98
N PHE A 61 -11.01 0.21 12.72
CA PHE A 61 -11.40 -0.93 11.91
C PHE A 61 -10.68 -2.21 12.37
N SER A 62 -11.47 -3.24 12.63
CA SER A 62 -10.99 -4.57 12.96
C SER A 62 -11.77 -5.64 12.19
N THR A 63 -11.05 -6.62 11.63
CA THR A 63 -11.64 -7.78 10.96
C THR A 63 -10.66 -8.96 11.00
N ALA A 64 -11.18 -10.18 11.01
CA ALA A 64 -10.38 -11.38 10.84
C ALA A 64 -10.24 -11.79 9.36
N ASP A 65 -11.00 -11.14 8.48
CA ASP A 65 -11.13 -11.45 7.05
C ASP A 65 -11.35 -10.13 6.31
N ALA A 66 -10.26 -9.49 5.87
CA ALA A 66 -10.30 -8.23 5.15
C ALA A 66 -10.47 -8.46 3.65
N SER A 67 -11.34 -7.69 3.00
CA SER A 67 -11.40 -7.67 1.53
C SER A 67 -10.12 -7.07 0.92
N GLY A 68 -9.87 -7.31 -0.37
CA GLY A 68 -8.75 -6.70 -1.10
C GLY A 68 -8.61 -5.16 -0.93
N SER A 69 -9.71 -4.40 -0.95
CA SER A 69 -9.66 -2.94 -0.77
C SER A 69 -9.43 -2.51 0.68
N THR A 70 -10.02 -3.21 1.65
CA THR A 70 -9.86 -2.89 3.08
C THR A 70 -8.49 -3.33 3.61
N SER A 71 -7.95 -4.44 3.11
CA SER A 71 -6.57 -4.87 3.39
C SER A 71 -5.55 -3.89 2.81
N GLN A 72 -5.74 -3.44 1.56
CA GLN A 72 -4.85 -2.45 0.96
C GLN A 72 -4.94 -1.09 1.66
N ALA A 73 -6.13 -0.64 2.04
CA ALA A 73 -6.31 0.57 2.86
C ALA A 73 -5.56 0.46 4.19
N ALA A 74 -5.72 -0.67 4.89
CA ALA A 74 -5.04 -0.93 6.16
C ALA A 74 -3.52 -0.98 5.99
N ALA A 75 -3.02 -1.60 4.93
CA ALA A 75 -1.59 -1.68 4.64
C ALA A 75 -0.96 -0.29 4.43
N ILE A 76 -1.66 0.63 3.75
CA ILE A 76 -1.17 2.00 3.58
C ILE A 76 -1.18 2.75 4.91
N SER A 77 -2.26 2.68 5.69
CA SER A 77 -2.32 3.31 7.02
C SER A 77 -1.24 2.76 7.95
N GLU A 78 -1.01 1.44 7.95
CA GLU A 78 0.05 0.75 8.69
C GLU A 78 1.45 1.19 8.25
N ALA A 79 1.67 1.36 6.94
CA ALA A 79 2.94 1.82 6.40
C ALA A 79 3.27 3.23 6.89
N ILE A 80 2.30 4.15 6.80
CA ILE A 80 2.45 5.53 7.26
C ILE A 80 2.70 5.55 8.78
N GLU A 81 1.93 4.78 9.54
CA GLU A 81 2.10 4.66 10.99
C GLU A 81 3.50 4.13 11.38
N ALA A 82 4.04 3.18 10.60
CA ALA A 82 5.38 2.64 10.78
C ALA A 82 6.50 3.57 10.28
N GLY A 83 6.15 4.71 9.68
CA GLY A 83 7.09 5.75 9.23
C GLY A 83 7.50 5.65 7.77
N ALA A 84 6.82 4.88 6.92
CA ALA A 84 7.16 4.81 5.50
C ALA A 84 7.10 6.19 4.83
N THR A 85 8.18 6.59 4.14
CA THR A 85 8.25 7.84 3.37
C THR A 85 8.08 7.65 1.86
N THR A 86 8.07 6.39 1.40
CA THR A 86 7.79 6.05 0.00
C THR A 86 6.92 4.80 -0.09
N LEU A 87 5.87 4.83 -0.90
CA LEU A 87 5.06 3.65 -1.21
C LEU A 87 5.33 3.18 -2.65
N LEU A 88 5.49 1.87 -2.82
CA LEU A 88 5.66 1.23 -4.12
C LEU A 88 4.41 0.40 -4.41
N LEU A 89 3.75 0.63 -5.55
CA LEU A 89 2.52 -0.06 -5.94
C LEU A 89 2.64 -0.65 -7.35
N ASP A 90 2.04 -1.81 -7.57
CA ASP A 90 1.86 -2.38 -8.91
C ASP A 90 0.37 -2.64 -9.11
N GLU A 91 -0.22 -2.03 -10.13
CA GLU A 91 -1.65 -2.11 -10.44
C GLU A 91 -2.15 -3.57 -10.47
N ASP A 92 -1.34 -4.48 -11.02
CA ASP A 92 -1.66 -5.91 -11.14
C ASP A 92 -1.84 -6.62 -9.77
N THR A 93 -1.32 -6.04 -8.70
CA THR A 93 -1.38 -6.57 -7.33
C THR A 93 -2.24 -5.73 -6.39
N CYS A 94 -2.89 -4.69 -6.92
CA CYS A 94 -3.80 -3.83 -6.17
C CYS A 94 -5.26 -4.25 -6.38
N ALA A 95 -6.12 -3.89 -5.44
CA ALA A 95 -7.55 -4.01 -5.61
C ALA A 95 -8.03 -2.95 -6.62
N THR A 96 -8.59 -3.36 -7.76
CA THR A 96 -8.99 -2.44 -8.84
C THR A 96 -9.95 -1.35 -8.36
N ASN A 97 -10.94 -1.71 -7.53
CA ASN A 97 -11.92 -0.80 -6.95
C ASN A 97 -11.32 0.18 -5.92
N PHE A 98 -10.11 -0.08 -5.45
CA PHE A 98 -9.37 0.83 -4.58
C PHE A 98 -8.58 1.87 -5.38
N MET A 99 -8.09 1.52 -6.57
CA MET A 99 -7.16 2.38 -7.33
C MET A 99 -7.86 3.56 -8.00
N ILE A 100 -8.92 3.26 -8.75
CA ILE A 100 -9.68 4.22 -9.57
C ILE A 100 -11.17 4.00 -9.39
N ARG A 101 -11.96 4.92 -9.94
CA ARG A 101 -13.42 4.81 -9.94
C ARG A 101 -13.96 5.06 -11.33
N ASP A 102 -14.49 4.00 -11.95
CA ASP A 102 -15.08 4.06 -13.29
C ASP A 102 -16.28 5.02 -13.36
N ASP A 103 -16.27 5.93 -14.34
CA ASP A 103 -17.30 6.95 -14.52
C ASP A 103 -18.70 6.36 -14.78
N ARG A 104 -18.80 5.24 -15.49
CA ARG A 104 -20.11 4.60 -15.75
C ARG A 104 -20.67 3.98 -14.48
N MET A 105 -19.81 3.38 -13.67
CA MET A 105 -20.19 2.87 -12.37
C MET A 105 -20.65 3.98 -11.44
N GLN A 106 -20.05 5.19 -11.52
CA GLN A 106 -20.51 6.36 -10.76
C GLN A 106 -21.92 6.80 -11.14
N LEU A 107 -22.28 6.70 -12.43
CA LEU A 107 -23.64 7.03 -12.89
C LEU A 107 -24.67 6.00 -12.40
N LEU A 108 -24.26 4.75 -12.18
CA LEU A 108 -25.14 3.68 -11.69
C LEU A 108 -25.24 3.65 -10.16
N VAL A 109 -24.12 3.84 -9.47
CA VAL A 109 -24.00 3.76 -8.01
C VAL A 109 -23.61 5.15 -7.49
N SER A 110 -24.56 5.81 -6.83
CA SER A 110 -24.34 7.13 -6.26
C SER A 110 -23.13 7.15 -5.33
N ALA A 111 -22.44 8.29 -5.24
CA ALA A 111 -21.29 8.47 -4.36
C ALA A 111 -21.57 8.09 -2.90
N GLU A 112 -22.80 8.30 -2.43
CA GLU A 112 -23.24 7.92 -1.08
C GLU A 112 -23.30 6.41 -0.84
N ARG A 113 -23.37 5.58 -1.90
CA ARG A 113 -23.44 4.12 -1.82
C ARG A 113 -22.10 3.45 -2.09
N GLU A 114 -21.11 4.19 -2.57
CA GLU A 114 -19.76 3.69 -2.81
C GLU A 114 -18.85 4.15 -1.67
N PRO A 115 -18.55 3.30 -0.69
CA PRO A 115 -17.80 3.71 0.49
C PRO A 115 -16.31 3.94 0.20
N ILE A 116 -15.79 3.43 -0.92
CA ILE A 116 -14.37 3.48 -1.24
C ILE A 116 -14.04 4.83 -1.88
N ARG A 117 -13.08 5.54 -1.27
CA ARG A 117 -12.45 6.73 -1.82
C ARG A 117 -11.23 6.26 -2.62
N PRO A 118 -11.23 6.43 -3.95
CA PRO A 118 -10.19 5.84 -4.79
C PRO A 118 -8.82 6.46 -4.50
N PHE A 119 -7.77 5.65 -4.62
CA PHE A 119 -6.40 6.01 -4.29
C PHE A 119 -5.90 7.20 -5.10
N VAL A 120 -6.33 7.36 -6.36
CA VAL A 120 -6.03 8.53 -7.19
C VAL A 120 -6.36 9.86 -6.50
N SER A 121 -7.43 9.91 -5.69
CA SER A 121 -7.83 11.10 -4.91
C SER A 121 -7.01 11.32 -3.64
N ARG A 122 -6.20 10.33 -3.25
CA ARG A 122 -5.44 10.28 -2.00
C ARG A 122 -3.94 10.44 -2.20
N VAL A 123 -3.38 10.10 -3.37
CA VAL A 123 -1.94 10.23 -3.65
C VAL A 123 -1.43 11.65 -3.40
N ARG A 124 -2.17 12.67 -3.85
CA ARG A 124 -1.75 14.06 -3.68
C ARG A 124 -1.80 14.52 -2.21
N PRO A 125 -2.91 14.31 -1.46
CA PRO A 125 -2.91 14.54 -0.01
C PRO A 125 -1.83 13.76 0.75
N LEU A 126 -1.56 12.52 0.35
CA LEU A 126 -0.54 11.67 0.98
C LEU A 126 0.86 12.32 0.90
N TRP A 127 1.19 12.90 -0.26
CA TRP A 127 2.41 13.67 -0.43
C TRP A 127 2.41 15.00 0.34
N ILE A 128 1.35 15.81 0.18
CA ILE A 128 1.30 17.17 0.74
C ILE A 128 1.23 17.16 2.27
N GLU A 129 0.43 16.27 2.86
CA GLU A 129 0.19 16.22 4.30
C GLU A 129 1.11 15.23 5.01
N GLY A 130 1.36 14.08 4.39
CA GLY A 130 2.15 12.99 4.99
C GLY A 130 3.62 13.01 4.61
N GLY A 131 4.03 13.77 3.58
CA GLY A 131 5.39 13.73 3.05
C GLY A 131 5.76 12.38 2.41
N VAL A 132 4.76 11.55 2.08
CA VAL A 132 4.97 10.20 1.58
C VAL A 132 4.88 10.18 0.06
N SER A 133 5.99 9.83 -0.60
CA SER A 133 6.07 9.68 -2.06
C SER A 133 5.40 8.40 -2.53
N THR A 134 5.00 8.35 -3.81
CA THR A 134 4.40 7.14 -4.40
C THR A 134 5.03 6.87 -5.77
N ILE A 135 5.53 5.64 -5.96
CA ILE A 135 5.94 5.10 -7.26
C ILE A 135 5.00 3.96 -7.61
N MET A 136 4.40 4.03 -8.79
CA MET A 136 3.37 3.08 -9.18
C MET A 136 3.54 2.62 -10.62
N VAL A 137 3.43 1.31 -10.84
CA VAL A 137 3.27 0.73 -12.17
C VAL A 137 1.80 0.76 -12.53
N ILE A 138 1.48 1.39 -13.66
CA ILE A 138 0.13 1.47 -14.23
C ILE A 138 0.14 0.98 -15.67
N GLY A 139 -0.94 0.31 -16.07
CA GLY A 139 -1.24 -0.13 -17.43
C GLY A 139 -2.70 0.06 -17.83
N GLY A 140 -3.64 0.10 -16.87
CA GLY A 140 -5.08 0.27 -17.12
C GLY A 140 -5.66 1.60 -16.63
N ALA A 141 -5.02 2.25 -15.66
CA ALA A 141 -5.54 3.42 -14.96
C ALA A 141 -4.93 4.76 -15.42
N GLY A 142 -5.50 5.37 -16.46
CA GLY A 142 -5.05 6.67 -16.99
C GLY A 142 -5.30 7.87 -16.06
N ASP A 143 -6.22 7.77 -15.10
CA ASP A 143 -6.62 8.84 -14.18
C ASP A 143 -5.45 9.41 -13.37
N PHE A 144 -4.40 8.62 -13.17
CA PHE A 144 -3.20 9.06 -12.45
C PHE A 144 -2.37 10.08 -13.21
N PHE A 145 -2.56 10.25 -14.53
CA PHE A 145 -1.87 11.28 -15.30
C PHE A 145 -2.14 12.69 -14.77
N ASP A 146 -3.32 12.96 -14.23
CA ASP A 146 -3.65 14.26 -13.64
C ASP A 146 -2.82 14.57 -12.40
N VAL A 147 -2.63 13.56 -11.54
CA VAL A 147 -1.98 13.72 -10.24
C VAL A 147 -0.50 13.36 -10.22
N ALA A 148 0.03 12.68 -11.24
CA ALA A 148 1.44 12.28 -11.29
C ALA A 148 2.38 13.48 -11.50
N ASP A 149 3.51 13.50 -10.80
CA ASP A 149 4.56 14.52 -11.02
C ASP A 149 5.50 14.14 -12.17
N ALA A 150 5.75 12.83 -12.36
CA ALA A 150 6.52 12.27 -13.46
C ALA A 150 5.82 11.00 -14.00
N VAL A 151 5.93 10.76 -15.30
CA VAL A 151 5.43 9.55 -15.97
C VAL A 151 6.56 8.95 -16.79
N ILE A 152 6.95 7.73 -16.46
CA ILE A 152 7.97 6.97 -17.19
C ILE A 152 7.27 5.91 -18.03
N LEU A 153 7.43 6.00 -19.34
CA LEU A 153 6.98 4.95 -20.26
C LEU A 153 8.09 3.92 -20.43
N MET A 154 7.76 2.65 -20.21
CA MET A 154 8.63 1.53 -20.54
C MET A 154 8.15 0.91 -21.86
N ASN A 155 8.98 0.92 -22.89
CA ASN A 155 8.71 0.27 -24.16
C ASN A 155 9.92 -0.53 -24.62
N GLU A 156 9.74 -1.81 -24.96
CA GLU A 156 10.84 -2.71 -25.35
C GLU A 156 12.05 -2.65 -24.40
N TYR A 157 11.78 -2.57 -23.10
CA TYR A 157 12.76 -2.40 -22.01
C TYR A 157 13.55 -1.07 -22.01
N GLY A 158 13.25 -0.14 -22.90
CA GLY A 158 13.71 1.24 -22.85
C GLY A 158 12.80 2.11 -21.98
N ALA A 159 13.39 2.98 -21.17
CA ALA A 159 12.68 3.98 -20.38
C ALA A 159 12.70 5.34 -21.07
N SER A 160 11.57 6.03 -21.12
CA SER A 160 11.46 7.41 -21.62
C SER A 160 10.55 8.24 -20.73
N ASP A 161 10.90 9.51 -20.54
CA ASP A 161 10.01 10.48 -19.88
C ASP A 161 8.83 10.80 -20.81
N ALA A 162 7.62 10.43 -20.37
CA ALA A 162 6.36 10.67 -21.05
C ALA A 162 5.47 11.66 -20.30
N THR A 163 6.03 12.43 -19.37
CA THR A 163 5.28 13.33 -18.47
C THR A 163 4.48 14.38 -19.26
N ALA A 164 5.10 15.02 -20.25
CA ALA A 164 4.43 16.04 -21.06
C ALA A 164 3.24 15.48 -21.84
N ASP A 165 3.40 14.29 -22.44
CA ASP A 165 2.35 13.62 -23.21
C ASP A 165 1.20 13.18 -22.31
N ALA A 166 1.51 12.58 -21.16
CA ALA A 166 0.51 12.19 -20.16
C ALA A 166 -0.34 13.40 -19.70
N LYS A 167 0.31 14.54 -19.38
CA LYS A 167 -0.39 15.78 -19.02
C LYS A 167 -1.21 16.37 -20.17
N ALA A 168 -0.76 16.21 -21.42
CA ALA A 168 -1.52 16.64 -22.58
C ALA A 168 -2.76 15.77 -22.82
N ILE A 169 -2.67 14.46 -22.59
CA ILE A 169 -3.80 13.53 -22.66
C ILE A 169 -4.84 13.87 -21.60
N ALA A 170 -4.43 14.05 -20.34
CA ALA A 170 -5.32 14.37 -19.24
C ALA A 170 -6.09 15.68 -19.47
N LYS A 171 -5.44 16.70 -20.05
CA LYS A 171 -6.12 17.95 -20.46
C LYS A 171 -7.15 17.76 -21.59
N LYS A 172 -6.92 16.83 -22.52
CA LYS A 172 -7.82 16.57 -23.66
C LYS A 172 -9.02 15.72 -23.25
N LEU A 173 -8.81 14.79 -22.31
CA LEU A 173 -9.80 13.87 -21.80
C LEU A 173 -9.95 14.09 -20.30
N PRO A 174 -10.57 15.21 -19.87
CA PRO A 174 -10.77 15.48 -18.47
C PRO A 174 -11.70 14.42 -17.89
N VAL A 175 -11.18 13.63 -16.95
CA VAL A 175 -12.00 12.78 -16.11
C VAL A 175 -12.60 13.67 -15.01
N ALA A 176 -13.82 13.36 -14.56
CA ALA A 176 -14.35 13.99 -13.35
C ALA A 176 -13.51 13.52 -12.15
N LEU A 177 -12.38 14.18 -11.93
CA LEU A 177 -11.54 13.89 -10.77
C LEU A 177 -12.41 14.07 -9.54
N VAL A 178 -12.38 13.06 -8.67
CA VAL A 178 -12.84 13.24 -7.30
C VAL A 178 -12.05 14.41 -6.73
N THR A 179 -12.73 15.55 -6.55
CA THR A 179 -12.11 16.77 -6.02
C THR A 179 -11.28 16.38 -4.81
N PRO A 180 -9.96 16.60 -4.83
CA PRO A 180 -9.14 16.26 -3.69
C PRO A 180 -9.70 17.03 -2.48
N PRO A 181 -9.85 16.36 -1.33
CA PRO A 181 -10.39 16.99 -0.14
C PRO A 181 -9.56 18.21 0.26
N ALA A 182 -10.21 19.19 0.89
CA ALA A 182 -9.62 20.50 1.15
C ALA A 182 -8.33 20.46 2.00
N ALA A 183 -8.30 19.59 3.03
CA ALA A 183 -7.13 19.25 3.85
C ALA A 183 -7.52 18.22 4.94
N GLY A 184 -6.53 17.66 5.63
CA GLY A 184 -6.71 16.88 6.87
C GLY A 184 -7.09 15.42 6.64
N VAL A 185 -6.70 14.85 5.50
CA VAL A 185 -6.92 13.43 5.17
C VAL A 185 -6.04 12.54 6.02
N PHE A 186 -4.77 12.91 6.18
CA PHE A 186 -3.75 12.11 6.85
C PHE A 186 -3.15 12.81 8.08
N GLY A 187 -3.45 14.10 8.29
CA GLY A 187 -2.91 14.94 9.37
C GLY A 187 -3.29 14.57 10.81
N GLY A 188 -3.78 13.36 11.07
CA GLY A 188 -4.22 12.92 12.39
C GLY A 188 -4.35 11.40 12.54
N LEU A 189 -3.68 10.61 11.69
CA LEU A 189 -3.69 9.16 11.83
C LEU A 189 -3.15 8.77 13.23
N PRO A 190 -3.92 7.98 14.01
CA PRO A 190 -3.53 7.65 15.37
C PRO A 190 -2.36 6.66 15.35
N HIS A 191 -1.36 6.88 16.22
CA HIS A 191 -0.37 5.85 16.54
C HIS A 191 -0.98 4.83 17.50
N ARG A 192 -0.98 3.57 17.11
CA ARG A 192 -1.41 2.44 17.91
C ARG A 192 -0.24 1.95 18.74
N CYS A 193 -0.55 1.49 19.95
CA CYS A 193 0.40 0.81 20.82
C CYS A 193 -0.09 -0.64 20.98
N PRO A 194 0.78 -1.65 20.77
CA PRO A 194 0.45 -3.03 21.10
C PRO A 194 0.00 -3.14 22.57
N GLY A 195 -1.09 -3.87 22.82
CA GLY A 195 -1.60 -4.09 24.17
C GLY A 195 -0.64 -4.94 25.02
N SER A 196 -0.71 -4.78 26.35
CA SER A 196 0.15 -5.50 27.29
C SER A 196 -0.14 -7.01 27.40
N SER A 197 -1.29 -7.47 26.90
CA SER A 197 -1.67 -8.89 26.80
C SER A 197 -1.07 -9.52 25.52
N GLY A 198 0.24 -9.38 25.35
CA GLY A 198 0.99 -9.85 24.19
C GLY A 198 1.14 -11.37 24.13
N LEU A 199 2.07 -11.84 23.30
CA LEU A 199 2.43 -13.25 23.20
C LEU A 199 2.94 -13.77 24.55
N SER A 200 2.42 -14.91 25.00
CA SER A 200 2.90 -15.56 26.23
C SER A 200 4.39 -15.92 26.11
N ALA A 201 5.16 -15.68 27.18
CA ALA A 201 6.55 -16.10 27.23
C ALA A 201 6.68 -17.63 27.15
N GLY A 202 7.73 -18.13 26.49
CA GLY A 202 8.06 -19.56 26.42
C GLY A 202 7.28 -20.38 25.39
N LEU A 203 6.50 -19.74 24.51
CA LEU A 203 5.85 -20.43 23.39
C LEU A 203 6.90 -21.03 22.43
N LYS A 204 6.67 -22.26 21.98
CA LYS A 204 7.45 -22.88 20.91
C LYS A 204 7.26 -22.08 19.63
N VAL A 205 8.35 -21.70 18.97
CA VAL A 205 8.29 -20.95 17.71
C VAL A 205 8.75 -21.81 16.54
N SER A 206 7.97 -21.80 15.48
CA SER A 206 8.32 -22.36 14.17
C SER A 206 8.45 -21.23 13.17
N VAL A 207 9.57 -21.17 12.46
CA VAL A 207 9.86 -20.10 11.49
C VAL A 207 10.05 -20.70 10.10
N GLY A 208 9.10 -20.45 9.20
CA GLY A 208 9.19 -20.71 7.77
C GLY A 208 9.92 -19.59 7.02
N ARG A 209 9.99 -19.67 5.70
CA ARG A 209 10.59 -18.61 4.86
C ARG A 209 9.85 -17.29 5.00
N SER A 210 8.53 -17.35 4.94
CA SER A 210 7.62 -16.19 5.00
C SER A 210 6.47 -16.45 5.96
N SER A 211 6.71 -17.24 7.02
CA SER A 211 5.67 -17.52 8.03
C SER A 211 6.28 -17.75 9.41
N VAL A 212 5.52 -17.43 10.45
CA VAL A 212 5.90 -17.64 11.85
C VAL A 212 4.71 -18.23 12.60
N ARG A 213 4.94 -19.25 13.43
CA ARG A 213 3.91 -19.83 14.31
C ARG A 213 4.38 -19.85 15.75
N PHE A 214 3.53 -19.36 16.66
CA PHE A 214 3.77 -19.31 18.10
C PHE A 214 2.84 -20.29 18.83
N GLY A 215 3.38 -21.42 19.29
CA GLY A 215 2.59 -22.49 19.92
C GLY A 215 1.45 -22.97 19.01
N ASP A 216 0.23 -22.97 19.55
CA ASP A 216 -0.99 -23.35 18.84
C ASP A 216 -1.76 -22.13 18.27
N LEU A 217 -1.16 -20.94 18.27
CA LEU A 217 -1.76 -19.76 17.65
C LEU A 217 -1.79 -19.89 16.13
N PRO A 218 -2.72 -19.17 15.45
CA PRO A 218 -2.72 -19.06 14.00
C PRO A 218 -1.34 -18.67 13.46
N GLU A 219 -1.01 -19.19 12.29
CA GLU A 219 0.23 -18.84 11.61
C GLU A 219 0.18 -17.38 11.16
N LEU A 220 1.23 -16.63 11.50
CA LEU A 220 1.48 -15.32 10.95
C LEU A 220 2.09 -15.51 9.56
N ASP A 221 1.28 -15.27 8.53
CA ASP A 221 1.73 -15.22 7.15
C ASP A 221 2.41 -13.86 6.89
N LEU A 222 3.61 -13.91 6.31
CA LEU A 222 4.41 -12.76 5.90
C LEU A 222 4.65 -12.78 4.38
N GLY A 223 3.94 -13.64 3.64
CA GLY A 223 4.08 -13.79 2.19
C GLY A 223 3.74 -12.52 1.40
N ALA A 224 2.90 -11.64 1.95
CA ALA A 224 2.59 -10.34 1.35
C ALA A 224 3.71 -9.30 1.57
N VAL A 225 4.62 -9.52 2.52
CA VAL A 225 5.78 -8.64 2.78
C VAL A 225 6.93 -9.03 1.85
N GLU A 226 6.77 -8.74 0.56
CA GLU A 226 7.67 -9.19 -0.52
C GLU A 226 9.12 -8.69 -0.40
N GLN A 227 9.37 -7.69 0.46
CA GLN A 227 10.70 -7.18 0.76
C GLN A 227 11.46 -8.01 1.82
N LEU A 228 10.84 -9.04 2.41
CA LEU A 228 11.56 -10.05 3.19
C LEU A 228 12.25 -11.04 2.24
N VAL A 229 13.55 -10.87 2.07
CA VAL A 229 14.37 -11.60 1.11
C VAL A 229 15.10 -12.80 1.72
N GLU A 230 15.34 -12.79 3.03
CA GLU A 230 16.06 -13.84 3.73
C GLU A 230 15.29 -14.47 4.90
N HIS A 231 15.52 -15.76 5.13
CA HIS A 231 14.99 -16.49 6.29
C HIS A 231 15.46 -15.90 7.63
N SER A 232 16.67 -15.32 7.65
CA SER A 232 17.25 -14.64 8.81
C SER A 232 16.39 -13.45 9.27
N GLN A 233 15.79 -12.70 8.33
CA GLN A 233 14.90 -11.57 8.62
C GLN A 233 13.60 -12.06 9.27
N THR A 234 13.01 -13.12 8.73
CA THR A 234 11.81 -13.75 9.32
C THR A 234 12.07 -14.28 10.73
N ARG A 235 13.27 -14.86 10.96
CA ARG A 235 13.71 -15.25 12.32
C ARG A 235 13.85 -14.05 13.25
N ALA A 236 14.46 -12.96 12.78
CA ALA A 236 14.62 -11.74 13.57
C ALA A 236 13.26 -11.12 13.96
N ILE A 237 12.28 -11.13 13.06
CA ILE A 237 10.89 -10.73 13.37
C ILE A 237 10.30 -11.61 14.47
N ALA A 238 10.44 -12.93 14.34
CA ALA A 238 9.94 -13.85 15.35
C ALA A 238 10.57 -13.61 16.73
N GLU A 239 11.88 -13.37 16.79
CA GLU A 239 12.57 -13.03 18.05
C GLU A 239 12.12 -11.69 18.63
N ALA A 240 11.90 -10.68 17.79
CA ALA A 240 11.42 -9.37 18.22
C ALA A 240 10.01 -9.44 18.84
N LEU A 241 9.14 -10.29 18.27
CA LEU A 241 7.78 -10.51 18.79
C LEU A 241 7.74 -11.30 20.11
N GLN A 242 8.82 -12.01 20.47
CA GLN A 242 8.91 -12.73 21.74
C GLN A 242 9.42 -11.88 22.91
N ARG A 243 9.96 -10.70 22.64
CA ARG A 243 10.50 -9.78 23.66
C ARG A 243 9.40 -8.91 24.24
#